data_AF-A0A7X3A8G3-F1
#
_entry.id   AF-A0A7X3A8G3-F1
#
_cell.length_a   1.000
_cell.length_b   1.000
_cell.length_c   1.000
_cell.angle_alpha   90.00
_cell.angle_beta   90.00
_cell.angle_gamma   90.00
#
_symmetry.space_group_name_H-M   'P 1'
#
loop_
_entity.id
_entity.type
_entity.pdbx_description
1 polymer ?
#
loop_
_entity_poly.entity_id
_entity_poly.type
_entity_poly.pdbx_seq_one_letter_code
_entity_poly.pdbx_strand_id
1 'polypeptide(L)'
;MQPKCDSQETVLDRDFPVRTAEIGFVNIVSVSSAAIIQFGDRGEYTPTLTALAVQREESHATAGQVYFESYSIFSRPLPVLQDPAFDTYESVSIARSNSTPRISVGCIIITAVGSSASLQAGNAMRTMAVSRIKHIRQYKKTKMTPGIC
;
A
#
# COMPACT_ATOMS: atom_id res chain seq x y z
N MET A 1 -56.11 34.97 -2.92
CA MET A 1 -54.88 35.62 -3.38
C MET A 1 -54.20 36.22 -2.17
N GLN A 2 -53.30 35.45 -1.56
CA GLN A 2 -52.43 35.88 -0.46
C GLN A 2 -50.98 35.68 -0.92
N PRO A 3 -50.06 36.58 -0.57
CA PRO A 3 -48.69 36.53 -1.05
C PRO A 3 -47.93 35.37 -0.41
N LYS A 4 -47.18 34.66 -1.24
CA LYS A 4 -46.25 33.60 -0.88
C LYS A 4 -45.14 34.22 -0.02
N CYS A 5 -45.01 33.77 1.22
CA CYS A 5 -43.84 34.07 2.04
C CYS A 5 -42.72 33.16 1.53
N ASP A 6 -41.96 33.65 0.55
CA ASP A 6 -40.71 33.03 0.16
C ASP A 6 -39.71 33.28 1.28
N SER A 7 -39.69 32.37 2.26
CA SER A 7 -38.56 32.23 3.17
C SER A 7 -37.36 31.87 2.32
N GLN A 8 -36.54 32.87 2.01
CA GLN A 8 -35.19 32.68 1.51
C GLN A 8 -34.39 31.96 2.61
N GLU A 9 -34.48 30.62 2.63
CA GLU A 9 -33.40 29.80 3.12
C GLU A 9 -32.22 30.09 2.21
N THR A 10 -31.35 31.00 2.64
CA THR A 10 -29.96 31.00 2.19
C THR A 10 -29.35 29.72 2.70
N VAL A 11 -29.60 28.62 1.98
CA VAL A 11 -28.75 27.44 1.98
C VAL A 11 -27.39 27.99 1.61
N LEU A 12 -26.53 28.15 2.62
CA LEU A 12 -25.10 28.21 2.38
C LEU A 12 -24.79 26.86 1.74
N ASP A 13 -24.86 26.84 0.41
CA ASP A 13 -24.36 25.78 -0.42
C ASP A 13 -22.85 25.75 -0.20
N ARG A 14 -22.45 25.15 0.92
CA ARG A 14 -21.07 24.81 1.24
C ARG A 14 -20.73 23.53 0.49
N ASP A 15 -21.13 23.45 -0.77
CA ASP A 15 -20.54 22.55 -1.73
C ASP A 15 -19.11 23.03 -1.93
N PHE A 16 -18.22 22.47 -1.10
CA PHE A 16 -16.80 22.63 -1.31
C PHE A 16 -16.51 22.13 -2.74
N PRO A 17 -15.85 22.94 -3.57
CA PRO A 17 -15.67 22.59 -4.98
C PRO A 17 -15.00 21.22 -5.11
N VAL A 18 -15.47 20.42 -6.07
CA VAL A 18 -14.94 19.09 -6.37
C VAL A 18 -13.41 19.17 -6.46
N ARG A 19 -12.73 18.41 -5.60
CA ARG A 19 -11.27 18.43 -5.54
C ARG A 19 -10.71 17.82 -6.81
N THR A 20 -9.77 18.49 -7.46
CA THR A 20 -9.15 18.00 -8.70
C THR A 20 -7.64 17.93 -8.51
N ALA A 21 -7.07 16.77 -8.82
CA ALA A 21 -5.63 16.57 -8.92
C ALA A 21 -5.18 16.75 -10.37
N GLU A 22 -4.36 17.77 -10.61
CA GLU A 22 -3.75 18.06 -11.91
C GLU A 22 -2.29 17.66 -11.85
N ILE A 23 -1.89 16.70 -12.67
CA ILE A 23 -0.48 16.28 -12.78
C ILE A 23 0.02 16.63 -14.18
N GLY A 24 1.10 17.42 -14.24
CA GLY A 24 1.69 17.83 -15.51
C GLY A 24 2.40 16.68 -16.22
N PHE A 25 3.25 15.94 -15.50
CA PHE A 25 4.06 14.86 -16.07
C PHE A 25 4.28 13.71 -15.08
N VAL A 26 4.23 12.49 -15.58
CA VAL A 26 4.54 11.28 -14.81
C VAL A 26 5.49 10.40 -15.60
N ASN A 27 6.67 10.13 -15.04
CA ASN A 27 7.64 9.17 -15.57
C ASN A 27 7.83 8.04 -14.55
N ILE A 28 7.52 6.82 -14.98
CA ILE A 28 7.66 5.63 -14.14
C ILE A 28 8.43 4.60 -14.94
N VAL A 29 9.60 4.21 -14.43
CA VAL A 29 10.48 3.29 -15.15
C VAL A 29 10.04 1.83 -14.98
N SER A 30 9.53 1.44 -13.80
CA SER A 30 9.11 0.06 -13.54
C SER A 30 7.97 -0.05 -12.53
N VAL A 31 7.09 -1.03 -12.74
CA VAL A 31 6.00 -1.38 -11.84
C VAL A 31 5.98 -2.89 -11.69
N SER A 32 6.16 -3.40 -10.48
CA SER A 32 6.33 -4.84 -10.26
C SER A 32 5.66 -5.34 -8.98
N SER A 33 5.46 -6.65 -8.88
CA SER A 33 5.10 -7.36 -7.64
C SER A 33 3.98 -6.71 -6.81
N ALA A 34 2.73 -6.89 -7.24
CA ALA A 34 1.53 -6.37 -6.57
C ALA A 34 1.48 -4.85 -6.38
N ALA A 35 2.23 -4.09 -7.19
CA ALA A 35 2.14 -2.64 -7.23
C ALA A 35 0.95 -2.13 -8.04
N ILE A 36 0.37 -0.99 -7.65
CA ILE A 36 -0.70 -0.31 -8.40
C ILE A 36 -0.36 1.16 -8.64
N ILE A 37 -0.54 1.61 -9.88
CA ILE A 37 -0.62 3.04 -10.18
C ILE A 37 -2.06 3.35 -10.53
N GLN A 38 -2.64 4.36 -9.89
CA GLN A 38 -4.01 4.77 -10.11
C GLN A 38 -4.12 6.29 -10.20
N PHE A 39 -4.77 6.77 -11.26
CA PHE A 39 -5.21 8.14 -11.40
C PHE A 39 -6.73 8.16 -11.31
N GLY A 40 -7.26 8.97 -10.40
CA GLY A 40 -8.67 9.02 -10.05
C GLY A 40 -8.96 8.50 -8.64
N ASP A 41 -10.24 8.57 -8.31
CA ASP A 41 -10.75 8.24 -6.99
C ASP A 41 -10.91 6.74 -6.80
N ARG A 42 -10.75 6.30 -5.55
CA ARG A 42 -10.86 4.90 -5.14
C ARG A 42 -11.48 4.77 -3.77
N GLY A 43 -12.29 3.73 -3.59
CA GLY A 43 -12.75 3.25 -2.29
C GLY A 43 -11.65 2.50 -1.52
N GLU A 44 -11.78 1.18 -1.42
CA GLU A 44 -10.87 0.33 -0.64
C GLU A 44 -9.92 -0.48 -1.52
N TYR A 45 -8.69 -0.69 -1.01
CA TYR A 45 -7.70 -1.54 -1.67
C TYR A 45 -6.71 -2.20 -0.74
N THR A 46 -6.38 -3.44 -1.07
CA THR A 46 -5.51 -4.30 -0.26
C THR A 46 -4.49 -5.03 -1.16
N PRO A 47 -3.37 -4.39 -1.56
CA PRO A 47 -2.29 -5.09 -2.26
C PRO A 47 -1.71 -6.15 -1.32
N THR A 48 -1.61 -7.39 -1.78
CA THR A 48 -0.96 -8.46 -1.03
C THR A 48 0.15 -9.08 -1.86
N LEU A 49 1.34 -9.19 -1.26
CA LEU A 49 2.49 -9.88 -1.84
C LEU A 49 3.02 -10.89 -0.85
N THR A 50 3.16 -12.12 -1.32
CA THR A 50 3.88 -13.19 -0.65
C THR A 50 4.97 -13.68 -1.60
N ALA A 51 6.24 -13.46 -1.25
CA ALA A 51 7.37 -13.80 -2.10
C ALA A 51 8.47 -14.53 -1.32
N LEU A 52 9.04 -15.55 -1.96
CA LEU A 52 10.14 -16.34 -1.44
C LEU A 52 11.24 -16.39 -2.48
N ALA A 53 12.38 -15.79 -2.18
CA ALA A 53 13.51 -15.70 -3.09
C ALA A 53 14.65 -16.55 -2.56
N VAL A 54 14.89 -17.70 -3.19
CA VAL A 54 15.93 -18.65 -2.77
C VAL A 54 17.06 -18.65 -3.78
N GLN A 55 18.22 -18.21 -3.33
CA GLN A 55 19.49 -18.28 -4.06
C GLN A 55 20.25 -19.52 -3.60
N ARG A 56 20.61 -20.40 -4.55
CA ARG A 56 21.26 -21.68 -4.26
C ARG A 56 22.63 -21.73 -4.92
N GLU A 57 23.59 -22.31 -4.21
CA GLU A 57 24.87 -22.73 -4.79
C GLU A 57 24.74 -24.05 -5.56
N GLU A 58 23.82 -24.91 -5.15
CA GLU A 58 23.51 -26.18 -5.82
C GLU A 58 22.36 -26.01 -6.84
N SER A 59 22.35 -26.86 -7.87
CA SER A 59 21.34 -26.80 -8.94
C SER A 59 19.93 -27.14 -8.41
N HIS A 60 18.91 -26.56 -9.04
CA HIS A 60 17.51 -26.81 -8.68
C HIS A 60 17.09 -28.28 -8.77
N ALA A 61 17.78 -29.08 -9.59
CA ALA A 61 17.50 -30.52 -9.74
C ALA A 61 17.79 -31.31 -8.46
N THR A 62 18.73 -30.86 -7.63
CA THR A 62 19.20 -31.60 -6.45
C THR A 62 18.77 -30.95 -5.12
N ALA A 63 18.43 -29.66 -5.14
CA ALA A 63 18.31 -28.83 -3.94
C ALA A 63 16.94 -28.84 -3.23
N GLY A 64 16.04 -29.76 -3.58
CA GLY A 64 14.72 -29.93 -2.96
C GLY A 64 13.73 -28.77 -3.18
N GLN A 65 12.48 -28.96 -2.75
CA GLN A 65 11.42 -27.95 -2.83
C GLN A 65 11.47 -26.96 -1.65
N VAL A 66 10.85 -25.80 -1.82
CA VAL A 66 10.71 -24.79 -0.76
C VAL A 66 9.24 -24.44 -0.60
N TYR A 67 8.78 -24.44 0.64
CA TYR A 67 7.38 -24.24 0.99
C TYR A 67 7.23 -22.96 1.82
N PHE A 68 6.13 -22.23 1.63
CA PHE A 68 5.85 -21.02 2.41
C PHE A 68 5.52 -21.37 3.86
N GLU A 69 4.85 -22.50 4.06
CA GLU A 69 4.43 -23.06 5.35
C GLU A 69 5.62 -23.33 6.27
N SER A 70 6.82 -23.55 5.70
CA SER A 70 8.06 -23.72 6.46
C SER A 70 8.53 -22.43 7.16
N TYR A 71 7.91 -21.28 6.89
CA TYR A 71 8.30 -20.00 7.49
C TYR A 71 7.12 -19.25 8.09
N SER A 72 7.18 -19.00 9.39
CA SER A 72 6.16 -18.28 10.15
C SER A 72 5.88 -16.86 9.65
N ILE A 73 6.80 -16.24 8.91
CA ILE A 73 6.57 -14.91 8.31
C ILE A 73 5.37 -14.90 7.35
N PHE A 74 5.03 -16.04 6.73
CA PHE A 74 3.91 -16.11 5.78
C PHE A 74 2.57 -16.36 6.48
N SER A 75 2.57 -16.91 7.70
CA SER A 75 1.35 -17.23 8.46
C SER A 75 1.10 -16.32 9.67
N ARG A 76 2.09 -15.56 10.15
CA ARG A 76 1.92 -14.69 11.33
C ARG A 76 0.83 -13.63 11.10
N PRO A 77 0.01 -13.27 12.11
CA PRO A 77 -0.94 -12.16 11.98
C PRO A 77 -0.21 -10.83 11.73
N LEU A 78 -0.93 -9.84 11.19
CA LEU A 78 -0.39 -8.48 11.05
C LEU A 78 -0.17 -7.88 12.46
N PRO A 79 0.87 -7.05 12.65
CA PRO A 79 1.04 -6.34 13.90
C PRO A 79 -0.17 -5.43 14.11
N VAL A 80 -0.80 -5.56 15.28
CA VAL A 80 -1.86 -4.68 15.72
C VAL A 80 -1.21 -3.60 16.58
N LEU A 81 -1.40 -2.34 16.21
CA LEU A 81 -1.03 -1.22 17.07
C LEU A 81 -2.04 -1.18 18.21
N GLN A 82 -1.57 -1.47 19.43
CA GLN A 82 -2.36 -1.28 20.65
C GLN A 82 -2.17 0.16 21.09
N ASP A 83 -3.17 1.00 20.85
CA ASP A 83 -3.19 2.39 21.28
C ASP A 83 -4.30 2.55 22.34
N PRO A 84 -3.93 2.70 23.63
CA PRO A 84 -4.90 2.89 24.70
C PRO A 84 -5.85 4.06 24.44
N ALA A 85 -5.39 5.14 23.80
CA ALA A 85 -6.22 6.30 23.50
C ALA A 85 -7.23 6.03 22.38
N PHE A 86 -6.91 5.14 21.45
CA PHE A 86 -7.86 4.64 20.46
C PHE A 86 -8.93 3.77 21.13
N ASP A 87 -8.50 2.87 22.03
CA ASP A 87 -9.38 1.93 22.73
C ASP A 87 -10.31 2.62 23.75
N THR A 88 -9.89 3.76 24.33
CA THR A 88 -10.69 4.57 25.27
C THR A 88 -11.52 5.66 24.61
N TYR A 89 -11.64 5.70 23.28
CA TYR A 89 -12.34 6.74 22.51
C TYR A 89 -11.75 8.16 22.66
N GLU A 90 -10.53 8.31 23.19
CA GLU A 90 -9.75 9.56 23.14
C GLU A 90 -9.05 9.73 21.78
N SER A 91 -9.74 9.36 20.70
CA SER A 91 -9.17 9.42 19.35
C SER A 91 -8.97 10.87 18.89
N VAL A 92 -7.83 11.13 18.25
CA VAL A 92 -7.54 12.43 17.64
C VAL A 92 -8.47 12.63 16.43
N SER A 93 -9.43 13.54 16.55
CA SER A 93 -10.27 13.97 15.42
C SER A 93 -9.58 15.09 14.65
N ILE A 94 -9.45 14.92 13.33
CA ILE A 94 -8.87 15.92 12.43
C ILE A 94 -9.94 16.36 11.44
N ALA A 95 -10.38 17.61 11.56
CA ALA A 95 -11.15 18.27 10.53
C ALA A 95 -10.20 19.05 9.62
N ARG A 96 -10.20 18.76 8.31
CA ARG A 96 -9.45 19.55 7.31
C ARG A 96 -10.40 20.33 6.43
N SER A 97 -10.15 21.64 6.34
CA SER A 97 -10.76 22.50 5.34
C SER A 97 -9.69 22.85 4.29
N ASN A 98 -9.94 22.52 3.03
CA ASN A 98 -9.06 22.88 1.92
C ASN A 98 -9.69 24.06 1.18
N SER A 99 -9.16 25.26 1.38
CA SER A 99 -9.66 26.47 0.71
C SER A 99 -9.46 26.44 -0.81
N THR A 100 -8.48 25.65 -1.29
CA THR A 100 -8.18 25.49 -2.71
C THR A 100 -8.45 24.05 -3.14
N PRO A 101 -9.40 23.78 -4.05
CA PRO A 101 -9.76 22.42 -4.49
C PRO A 101 -8.75 21.82 -5.48
N ARG A 102 -7.89 22.66 -6.06
CA ARG A 102 -6.92 22.25 -7.07
C ARG A 102 -5.61 21.85 -6.40
N ILE A 103 -5.22 20.58 -6.57
CA ILE A 103 -3.86 20.11 -6.27
C ILE A 103 -3.11 20.10 -7.59
N SER A 104 -2.11 20.95 -7.76
CA SER A 104 -1.29 20.97 -8.96
C SER A 104 0.08 20.39 -8.67
N VAL A 105 0.46 19.33 -9.39
CA VAL A 105 1.73 18.63 -9.27
C VAL A 105 2.45 18.75 -10.61
N GLY A 106 3.65 19.32 -10.61
CA GLY A 106 4.42 19.53 -11.85
C GLY A 106 4.85 18.21 -12.49
N CYS A 107 5.81 17.52 -11.87
CA CYS A 107 6.31 16.25 -12.37
C CYS A 107 6.46 15.21 -11.25
N ILE A 108 6.16 13.95 -11.59
CA ILE A 108 6.38 12.78 -10.75
C ILE A 108 7.35 11.88 -11.49
N ILE A 109 8.52 11.62 -10.90
CA ILE A 109 9.54 10.75 -11.47
C ILE A 109 9.81 9.61 -10.49
N ILE A 110 9.49 8.39 -10.89
CA ILE A 110 9.61 7.20 -10.05
C ILE A 110 10.41 6.12 -10.78
N THR A 111 11.48 5.65 -10.14
CA THR A 111 12.30 4.58 -10.71
C THR A 111 11.60 3.22 -10.67
N ALA A 112 10.95 2.89 -9.56
CA ALA A 112 10.18 1.65 -9.46
C ALA A 112 9.09 1.75 -8.40
N VAL A 113 7.90 1.22 -8.72
CA VAL A 113 6.85 0.93 -7.74
C VAL A 113 6.77 -0.58 -7.61
N GLY A 114 6.93 -1.10 -6.39
CA GLY A 114 7.04 -2.53 -6.18
C GLY A 114 6.57 -2.98 -4.81
N SER A 115 6.39 -4.30 -4.66
CA SER A 115 6.19 -4.94 -3.36
C SER A 115 4.98 -4.44 -2.58
N SER A 116 3.79 -4.51 -3.19
CA SER A 116 2.53 -4.01 -2.62
C SER A 116 2.46 -2.48 -2.45
N ALA A 117 3.37 -1.71 -3.06
CA ALA A 117 3.30 -0.26 -3.07
C ALA A 117 2.22 0.27 -4.03
N SER A 118 1.71 1.47 -3.76
CA SER A 118 0.77 2.12 -4.67
C SER A 118 1.14 3.58 -4.91
N LEU A 119 0.98 4.03 -6.15
CA LEU A 119 1.00 5.42 -6.54
C LEU A 119 -0.43 5.81 -6.86
N GLN A 120 -1.00 6.76 -6.12
CA GLN A 120 -2.35 7.23 -6.38
C GLN A 120 -2.40 8.76 -6.49
N ALA A 121 -3.11 9.25 -7.50
CA ALA A 121 -3.52 10.65 -7.57
C ALA A 121 -5.04 10.74 -7.65
N GLY A 122 -5.65 11.28 -6.60
CA GLY A 122 -7.10 11.27 -6.40
C GLY A 122 -7.42 10.97 -4.95
N ASN A 123 -8.68 10.67 -4.67
CA ASN A 123 -9.15 10.32 -3.34
C ASN A 123 -8.96 8.83 -3.06
N ALA A 124 -8.48 8.49 -1.87
CA ALA A 124 -8.34 7.12 -1.39
C ALA A 124 -9.06 7.00 -0.04
N MET A 125 -10.06 6.13 0.05
CA MET A 125 -10.79 5.94 1.31
C MET A 125 -9.99 5.07 2.28
N ARG A 126 -9.63 3.84 1.87
CA ARG A 126 -8.90 2.89 2.72
C ARG A 126 -7.87 2.12 1.92
N THR A 127 -6.66 2.04 2.45
CA THR A 127 -5.56 1.28 1.83
C THR A 127 -4.87 0.42 2.87
N MET A 128 -4.79 -0.88 2.63
CA MET A 128 -4.09 -1.83 3.49
C MET A 128 -3.10 -2.67 2.66
N ALA A 129 -1.86 -2.21 2.57
CA ALA A 129 -0.81 -2.91 1.85
C ALA A 129 -0.12 -3.97 2.72
N VAL A 130 -0.03 -5.21 2.22
CA VAL A 130 0.65 -6.31 2.91
C VAL A 130 1.75 -6.87 2.01
N SER A 131 2.98 -6.91 2.53
CA SER A 131 4.12 -7.48 1.83
C SER A 131 4.90 -8.41 2.77
N ARG A 132 5.01 -9.68 2.36
CA ARG A 132 5.72 -10.75 3.07
C ARG A 132 6.76 -11.31 2.13
N ILE A 133 8.02 -10.95 2.36
CA ILE A 133 9.13 -11.34 1.49
C ILE A 133 10.21 -12.00 2.34
N LYS A 134 10.70 -13.16 1.93
CA LYS A 134 11.86 -13.82 2.56
C LYS A 134 12.92 -14.16 1.52
N HIS A 135 14.12 -13.62 1.70
CA HIS A 135 15.30 -13.98 0.92
C HIS A 135 16.13 -15.02 1.67
N ILE A 136 16.54 -16.09 0.98
CA ILE A 136 17.29 -17.20 1.56
C ILE A 136 18.48 -17.50 0.65
N ARG A 137 19.67 -17.64 1.24
CA ARG A 137 20.86 -18.14 0.55
C ARG A 137 21.19 -19.53 1.08
N GLN A 138 21.29 -20.50 0.18
CA GLN A 138 21.65 -21.89 0.47
C GLN A 138 23.05 -22.15 -0.09
N TYR A 139 24.01 -22.34 0.81
CA TYR A 139 25.36 -22.74 0.47
C TYR A 139 25.51 -24.26 0.53
N LYS A 140 26.43 -24.81 -0.25
CA LYS A 140 26.73 -26.24 -0.27
C LYS A 140 27.31 -26.63 1.09
N LYS A 141 26.68 -27.60 1.76
CA LYS A 141 27.27 -28.19 2.97
C LYS A 141 28.52 -28.98 2.57
N THR A 142 29.67 -28.63 3.14
CA THR A 142 30.86 -29.48 3.07
C THR A 142 30.52 -30.82 3.72
N LYS A 143 30.62 -31.92 2.96
CA LYS A 143 30.50 -33.26 3.53
C LYS A 143 31.70 -33.46 4.46
N MET A 144 31.47 -33.54 5.78
CA MET A 144 32.48 -34.08 6.68
C MET A 144 32.80 -35.49 6.21
N THR A 145 34.00 -35.70 5.70
CA THR A 145 34.52 -37.05 5.49
C THR A 145 34.69 -37.63 6.90
N PRO A 146 34.06 -38.77 7.24
CA PRO A 146 34.34 -39.41 8.50
C PRO A 146 35.84 -39.68 8.54
N GLY A 147 36.49 -39.22 9.61
CA GLY A 147 37.92 -39.40 9.80
C GLY A 147 38.25 -40.89 9.69
N ILE A 148 39.20 -41.21 8.82
CA ILE A 148 39.81 -42.52 8.80
C ILE A 148 40.61 -42.60 10.10
N CYS A 149 40.11 -43.38 11.06
CA CYS A 149 40.84 -43.78 12.25
C CYS A 149 42.00 -44.71 11.88
#